data_AF-A0A524HXI0-F1
#
_entry.id   AF-A0A524HXI0-F1
#
_cell.length_a   1.000
_cell.length_b   1.000
_cell.length_c   1.000
_cell.angle_alpha   90.00
_cell.angle_beta   90.00
_cell.angle_gamma   90.00
#
_symmetry.space_group_name_H-M   'P 1'
#
loop_
_entity.id
_entity.type
_entity.pdbx_description
1 polymer ?
#
loop_
_entity_poly.entity_id
_entity_poly.type
_entity_poly.pdbx_seq_one_letter_code
_entity_poly.pdbx_strand_id
1 'polypeptide(L)'
;MIDQTTPIIIFPIIAILEVAMGIYVFYHGKWSLVNRYFLIVTLLAALGSLLNTALILLTQAELALLVVQALIFFSVIKLAAAYYLNTVVTYDLRTTRLKERWSWYVLIVLVLALVSALSAQSLSQDEFGWVFLSFWPIVWLTILLLTFIILLFISLARKTRNLQNKMQNVQTQVLTIALAFPAIFTLFIWSLDLWGFHTPRVYGLVELVSIMVLSFGIVKYDLFSVKRVQEKALVLVRSPPLHNGRAYLFEASDNDRMFQALLQEMEIGTPALIICRTHPDQLRARYHLLKTPLIWLAQSPGPDRIDPSNLQLLTHLTLDFMRKGHSIIAIEGLEFLLVNNELTRVLKFIGQLRDHVIVEDAILLLTADPRTLTEKQKAILERELELVE
;
A
#
# COMPACT_ATOMS: atom_id res chain seq x y z
N MET A 1 8.18 -35.96 -25.65
CA MET A 1 7.59 -36.41 -24.37
C MET A 1 8.16 -35.56 -23.26
N ILE A 2 7.46 -34.49 -22.88
CA ILE A 2 7.75 -33.81 -21.62
C ILE A 2 7.22 -34.76 -20.53
N ASP A 3 8.07 -35.15 -19.60
CA ASP A 3 7.73 -36.11 -18.56
C ASP A 3 6.57 -35.56 -17.71
N GLN A 4 5.47 -36.30 -17.59
CA GLN A 4 4.29 -35.85 -16.83
C GLN A 4 4.61 -35.61 -15.34
N THR A 5 5.75 -36.11 -14.85
CA THR A 5 6.25 -35.89 -13.49
C THR A 5 6.72 -34.46 -13.21
N THR A 6 7.20 -33.73 -14.23
CA THR A 6 7.79 -32.40 -14.03
C THR A 6 6.78 -31.35 -13.54
N PRO A 7 5.59 -31.19 -14.17
CA PRO A 7 4.62 -30.21 -13.69
C PRO A 7 4.01 -30.56 -12.32
N ILE A 8 3.94 -31.84 -11.95
CA ILE A 8 3.44 -32.29 -10.63
C ILE A 8 4.31 -31.75 -9.49
N ILE A 9 5.61 -31.61 -9.71
CA ILE A 9 6.56 -31.11 -8.70
C ILE A 9 6.66 -29.58 -8.75
N ILE A 10 6.57 -28.97 -9.94
CA ILE A 10 6.77 -27.53 -10.15
C ILE A 10 5.68 -26.70 -9.46
N PHE A 11 4.39 -27.04 -9.64
CA PHE A 11 3.30 -26.21 -9.11
C PHE A 11 3.24 -26.13 -7.58
N PRO A 12 3.50 -27.21 -6.81
CA PRO A 12 3.65 -27.11 -5.36
C PRO A 12 4.81 -26.22 -4.92
N ILE A 13 5.96 -26.29 -5.62
CA ILE A 13 7.11 -25.42 -5.33
C ILE A 13 6.74 -23.96 -5.58
N ILE A 14 6.06 -23.67 -6.71
CA ILE A 14 5.55 -22.33 -7.01
C ILE A 14 4.64 -21.85 -5.88
N ALA A 15 3.66 -22.65 -5.45
CA ALA A 15 2.75 -22.28 -4.37
C ALA A 15 3.49 -21.95 -3.07
N ILE A 16 4.52 -22.73 -2.70
CA ILE A 16 5.35 -22.46 -1.52
C ILE A 16 6.07 -21.11 -1.65
N LEU A 17 6.65 -20.83 -2.83
CA LEU A 17 7.34 -19.56 -3.09
C LEU A 17 6.39 -18.36 -3.05
N GLU A 18 5.19 -18.48 -3.62
CA GLU A 18 4.15 -17.45 -3.60
C GLU A 18 3.75 -17.10 -2.16
N VAL A 19 3.51 -18.13 -1.32
CA VAL A 19 3.21 -17.95 0.11
C VAL A 19 4.37 -17.31 0.85
N ALA A 20 5.60 -17.82 0.64
CA ALA A 20 6.80 -17.31 1.31
C ALA A 20 7.02 -15.82 1.01
N MET A 21 6.87 -15.42 -0.26
CA MET A 21 7.00 -14.03 -0.70
C MET A 21 5.90 -13.12 -0.13
N GLY A 22 4.65 -13.63 -0.07
CA GLY A 22 3.55 -12.93 0.58
C GLY A 22 3.79 -12.68 2.07
N ILE A 23 4.22 -13.71 2.80
CA ILE A 23 4.54 -13.63 4.24
C ILE A 23 5.73 -12.69 4.49
N TYR A 24 6.77 -12.77 3.65
CA TYR A 24 7.96 -11.91 3.75
C TYR A 24 7.58 -10.43 3.64
N VAL A 25 6.79 -10.07 2.61
CA VAL A 25 6.29 -8.71 2.42
C VAL A 25 5.36 -8.28 3.56
N PHE A 26 4.50 -9.17 4.04
CA PHE A 26 3.63 -8.89 5.18
C PHE A 26 4.42 -8.59 6.45
N TYR A 27 5.46 -9.38 6.76
CA TYR A 27 6.28 -9.19 7.95
C TYR A 27 7.04 -7.85 7.93
N HIS A 28 7.51 -7.41 6.75
CA HIS A 28 8.17 -6.12 6.55
C HIS A 28 7.23 -4.92 6.76
N GLY A 29 5.91 -5.11 6.75
CA GLY A 29 4.96 -4.00 6.90
C GLY A 29 3.57 -4.46 7.36
N LYS A 30 3.48 -5.07 8.54
CA LYS A 30 2.25 -5.72 9.08
C LYS A 30 1.04 -4.78 9.19
N TRP A 31 1.29 -3.48 9.31
CA TRP A 31 0.30 -2.43 9.46
C TRP A 31 -0.08 -1.75 8.15
N SER A 32 0.66 -2.02 7.07
CA SER A 32 0.33 -1.55 5.73
C SER A 32 -0.87 -2.33 5.19
N LEU A 33 -1.96 -1.62 4.86
CA LEU A 33 -3.11 -2.20 4.16
C LEU A 33 -2.69 -2.85 2.85
N VAL A 34 -1.73 -2.24 2.14
CA VAL A 34 -1.18 -2.75 0.89
C VAL A 34 -0.54 -4.12 1.09
N ASN A 35 0.30 -4.29 2.11
CA ASN A 35 0.99 -5.56 2.35
C ASN A 35 -0.01 -6.67 2.73
N ARG A 36 -1.12 -6.31 3.40
CA ARG A 36 -2.23 -7.24 3.68
C ARG A 36 -2.95 -7.67 2.40
N TYR A 37 -3.27 -6.74 1.50
CA TYR A 37 -3.90 -7.08 0.22
C TYR A 37 -2.96 -7.84 -0.71
N PHE A 38 -1.66 -7.51 -0.70
CA PHE A 38 -0.65 -8.27 -1.41
C PHE A 38 -0.59 -9.72 -0.89
N LEU A 39 -0.61 -9.92 0.43
CA LEU A 39 -0.70 -11.25 1.04
C LEU A 39 -1.93 -12.02 0.54
N ILE A 40 -3.11 -11.38 0.47
CA ILE A 40 -4.33 -12.01 -0.06
C ILE A 40 -4.12 -12.44 -1.52
N VAL A 41 -3.55 -11.58 -2.37
CA VAL A 41 -3.27 -11.91 -3.77
C VAL A 41 -2.32 -13.10 -3.87
N THR A 42 -1.24 -13.14 -3.08
CA THR A 42 -0.28 -14.26 -3.09
C THR A 42 -0.86 -15.57 -2.55
N LEU A 43 -1.77 -15.52 -1.57
CA LEU A 43 -2.45 -16.71 -1.06
C LEU A 43 -3.43 -17.28 -2.11
N LEU A 44 -4.15 -16.40 -2.84
CA LEU A 44 -5.02 -16.82 -3.93
C LEU A 44 -4.24 -17.37 -5.13
N ALA A 45 -3.06 -16.82 -5.42
CA ALA A 45 -2.13 -17.36 -6.42
C ALA A 45 -1.68 -18.78 -6.05
N ALA A 46 -1.20 -18.96 -4.82
CA ALA A 46 -0.77 -20.25 -4.29
C ALA A 46 -1.89 -21.30 -4.32
N LEU A 47 -3.12 -20.91 -3.95
CA LEU A 47 -4.29 -21.78 -4.08
C LEU A 47 -4.54 -22.19 -5.53
N GLY A 48 -4.40 -21.26 -6.50
CA GLY A 48 -4.47 -21.56 -7.92
C GLY A 48 -3.41 -22.56 -8.38
N SER A 49 -2.17 -22.40 -7.94
CA SER A 49 -1.06 -23.33 -8.21
C SER A 49 -1.33 -24.75 -7.65
N LEU A 50 -1.90 -24.84 -6.43
CA LEU A 50 -2.31 -26.12 -5.85
C LEU A 50 -3.48 -26.77 -6.60
N LEU A 51 -4.50 -26.00 -7.01
CA LEU A 51 -5.61 -26.51 -7.80
C LEU A 51 -5.16 -26.99 -9.19
N ASN A 52 -4.20 -26.31 -9.81
CA ASN A 52 -3.57 -26.80 -11.04
C ASN A 52 -2.87 -28.14 -10.84
N THR A 53 -2.17 -28.33 -9.72
CA THR A 53 -1.56 -29.63 -9.36
C THR A 53 -2.63 -30.71 -9.23
N ALA A 54 -3.70 -30.44 -8.48
CA ALA A 54 -4.80 -31.38 -8.30
C ALA A 54 -5.41 -31.78 -9.66
N LEU A 55 -5.58 -30.83 -10.57
CA LEU A 55 -6.17 -31.07 -11.87
C LEU A 55 -5.29 -31.96 -12.78
N ILE A 56 -3.96 -31.94 -12.62
CA ILE A 56 -3.05 -32.85 -13.33
C ILE A 56 -3.18 -34.29 -12.80
N LEU A 57 -3.42 -34.44 -11.49
CA LEU A 57 -3.52 -35.75 -10.84
C LEU A 57 -4.89 -36.42 -11.05
N LEU A 58 -5.92 -35.66 -11.44
CA LEU A 58 -7.27 -36.17 -11.59
C LEU A 58 -7.49 -36.86 -12.94
N THR A 59 -7.97 -38.10 -12.88
CA THR A 59 -8.38 -38.90 -14.03
C THR A 59 -9.89 -38.90 -14.26
N GLN A 60 -10.69 -38.53 -13.25
CA GLN A 60 -12.15 -38.48 -13.33
C GLN A 60 -12.65 -37.10 -13.78
N ALA A 61 -13.48 -37.08 -14.82
CA ALA A 61 -14.00 -35.84 -15.42
C ALA A 61 -14.88 -35.02 -14.46
N GLU A 62 -15.70 -35.67 -13.64
CA GLU A 62 -16.58 -34.99 -12.68
C GLU A 62 -15.78 -34.23 -11.61
N LEU A 63 -14.76 -34.87 -11.04
CA LEU A 63 -13.87 -34.24 -10.07
C LEU A 63 -13.01 -33.15 -10.72
N ALA A 64 -12.53 -33.38 -11.95
CA ALA A 64 -11.78 -32.39 -12.70
C ALA A 64 -12.62 -31.13 -12.99
N LEU A 65 -13.91 -31.30 -13.28
CA LEU A 65 -14.84 -30.19 -13.48
C LEU A 65 -14.97 -29.34 -12.22
N LEU A 66 -15.17 -29.95 -11.06
CA LEU A 66 -15.26 -29.22 -9.79
C LEU A 66 -13.97 -28.44 -9.49
N VAL A 67 -12.79 -29.03 -9.75
CA VAL A 67 -11.50 -28.35 -9.57
C VAL A 67 -11.33 -27.18 -10.55
N VAL A 68 -11.74 -27.33 -11.81
CA VAL A 68 -11.73 -26.22 -12.79
C VAL A 68 -12.66 -25.09 -12.37
N GLN A 69 -13.87 -25.41 -11.90
CA GLN A 69 -14.83 -24.43 -11.41
C GLN A 69 -14.27 -23.66 -10.20
N ALA A 70 -13.65 -24.36 -9.24
CA ALA A 70 -12.97 -23.74 -8.12
C ALA A 70 -11.80 -22.85 -8.58
N LEU A 71 -10.99 -23.31 -9.53
CA LEU A 71 -9.87 -22.56 -10.10
C LEU A 71 -10.34 -21.26 -10.75
N ILE A 72 -11.41 -21.30 -11.56
CA ILE A 72 -12.02 -20.11 -12.15
C ILE A 72 -12.53 -19.16 -11.06
N PHE A 73 -13.29 -19.69 -10.09
CA PHE A 73 -13.86 -18.90 -8.99
C PHE A 73 -12.79 -18.09 -8.25
N PHE A 74 -11.73 -18.76 -7.79
CA PHE A 74 -10.65 -18.10 -7.06
C PHE A 74 -9.81 -17.18 -7.96
N SER A 75 -9.66 -17.49 -9.25
CA SER A 75 -8.97 -16.62 -10.20
C SER A 75 -9.70 -15.28 -10.41
N VAL A 76 -11.03 -15.29 -10.47
CA VAL A 76 -11.83 -14.05 -10.56
C VAL A 76 -11.70 -13.22 -9.29
N ILE A 77 -11.76 -13.86 -8.10
CA ILE A 77 -11.53 -13.18 -6.82
C ILE A 77 -10.11 -12.59 -6.77
N LYS A 78 -9.12 -13.32 -7.27
CA LYS A 78 -7.73 -12.86 -7.34
C LYS A 78 -7.58 -11.65 -8.25
N LEU A 79 -8.18 -11.64 -9.44
CA LEU A 79 -8.19 -10.47 -10.33
C LEU A 79 -8.84 -9.26 -9.64
N ALA A 80 -9.94 -9.46 -8.92
CA ALA A 80 -10.57 -8.40 -8.14
C ALA A 80 -9.67 -7.90 -6.98
N ALA A 81 -8.99 -8.79 -6.26
CA ALA A 81 -8.04 -8.42 -5.22
C ALA A 81 -6.83 -7.66 -5.79
N ALA A 82 -6.31 -8.09 -6.94
CA ALA A 82 -5.23 -7.43 -7.68
C ALA A 82 -5.64 -6.04 -8.18
N TYR A 83 -6.85 -5.90 -8.73
CA TYR A 83 -7.38 -4.60 -9.14
C TYR A 83 -7.51 -3.65 -7.94
N TYR A 84 -8.05 -4.16 -6.84
CA TYR A 84 -8.18 -3.37 -5.62
C TYR A 84 -6.82 -2.95 -5.06
N LEU A 85 -5.85 -3.88 -5.01
CA LEU A 85 -4.46 -3.58 -4.67
C LEU A 85 -3.91 -2.45 -5.54
N ASN A 86 -4.07 -2.52 -6.87
CA ASN A 86 -3.66 -1.45 -7.77
C ASN A 86 -4.30 -0.10 -7.43
N THR A 87 -5.56 -0.07 -6.98
CA THR A 87 -6.25 1.17 -6.57
C THR A 87 -5.80 1.71 -5.21
N VAL A 88 -5.44 0.84 -4.27
CA VAL A 88 -5.03 1.23 -2.90
C VAL A 88 -3.58 1.69 -2.83
N VAL A 89 -2.68 1.04 -3.59
CA VAL A 89 -1.22 1.29 -3.53
C VAL A 89 -0.85 2.68 -4.06
N THR A 90 -1.71 3.30 -4.83
CA THR A 90 -1.37 4.54 -5.53
C THR A 90 -2.12 5.70 -4.92
N TYR A 91 -1.41 6.81 -4.72
CA TYR A 91 -1.82 8.05 -4.07
C TYR A 91 -2.99 8.81 -4.77
N ASP A 92 -3.96 8.11 -5.36
CA ASP A 92 -5.12 8.69 -6.04
C ASP A 92 -6.40 8.16 -5.40
N LEU A 93 -6.91 8.91 -4.42
CA LEU A 93 -8.17 8.58 -3.73
C LEU A 93 -9.41 9.11 -4.46
N ARG A 94 -9.33 9.54 -5.72
CA ARG A 94 -10.55 9.74 -6.53
C ARG A 94 -11.31 8.44 -6.79
N THR A 95 -10.79 7.27 -6.38
CA THR A 95 -11.53 6.00 -6.31
C THR A 95 -12.28 5.78 -4.98
N THR A 96 -12.66 6.85 -4.27
CA THR A 96 -13.50 6.81 -3.05
C THR A 96 -14.78 5.97 -3.20
N ARG A 97 -15.37 5.89 -4.40
CA ARG A 97 -16.59 5.09 -4.63
C ARG A 97 -16.44 3.61 -4.30
N LEU A 98 -15.28 3.00 -4.53
CA LEU A 98 -15.07 1.57 -4.28
C LEU A 98 -14.91 1.25 -2.79
N LYS A 99 -14.30 2.16 -2.02
CA LYS A 99 -14.12 2.01 -0.57
C LYS A 99 -15.42 2.28 0.18
N GLU A 100 -16.18 3.29 -0.23
CA GLU A 100 -17.52 3.60 0.31
C GLU A 100 -18.55 2.48 0.02
N ARG A 101 -18.36 1.72 -1.06
CA ARG A 101 -19.25 0.62 -1.48
C ARG A 101 -18.56 -0.74 -1.43
N TRP A 102 -17.65 -0.95 -0.48
CA TRP A 102 -16.87 -2.20 -0.38
C TRP A 102 -17.75 -3.46 -0.36
N SER A 103 -18.85 -3.44 0.39
CA SER A 103 -19.78 -4.57 0.46
C SER A 103 -20.41 -4.91 -0.90
N TRP A 104 -20.76 -3.90 -1.69
CA TRP A 104 -21.28 -4.08 -3.05
C TRP A 104 -20.21 -4.59 -4.01
N TYR A 105 -18.98 -4.10 -3.88
CA TYR A 105 -17.86 -4.60 -4.67
C TYR A 105 -17.64 -6.09 -4.42
N VAL A 106 -17.58 -6.51 -3.15
CA VAL A 106 -17.44 -7.92 -2.77
C VAL A 106 -18.60 -8.75 -3.30
N LEU A 107 -19.85 -8.28 -3.15
CA LEU A 107 -21.02 -8.97 -3.67
C LEU A 107 -20.94 -9.19 -5.19
N ILE A 108 -20.62 -8.13 -5.94
CA ILE A 108 -20.51 -8.19 -7.41
C ILE A 108 -19.40 -9.18 -7.80
N VAL A 109 -18.25 -9.13 -7.15
CA VAL A 109 -17.13 -10.04 -7.42
C VAL A 109 -17.50 -11.49 -7.13
N LEU A 110 -18.20 -11.76 -6.03
CA LEU A 110 -18.65 -13.12 -5.69
C LEU A 110 -19.66 -13.66 -6.69
N VAL A 111 -20.63 -12.84 -7.11
CA VAL A 111 -21.59 -13.21 -8.16
C VAL A 111 -20.86 -13.46 -9.48
N LEU A 112 -19.92 -12.58 -9.86
CA LEU A 112 -19.14 -12.73 -11.07
C LEU A 112 -18.27 -13.98 -11.04
N ALA A 113 -17.63 -14.28 -9.91
CA ALA A 113 -16.83 -15.47 -9.72
C ALA A 113 -17.69 -16.74 -9.82
N LEU A 114 -18.89 -16.74 -9.23
CA LEU A 114 -19.82 -17.86 -9.29
C LEU A 114 -20.32 -18.10 -10.73
N VAL A 115 -20.77 -17.05 -11.42
CA VAL A 115 -21.22 -17.14 -12.82
C VAL A 115 -20.08 -17.63 -13.72
N SER A 116 -18.86 -17.14 -13.50
CA SER A 116 -17.68 -17.57 -14.26
C SER A 116 -17.37 -19.04 -14.03
N ALA A 117 -17.44 -19.51 -12.77
CA ALA A 117 -17.23 -20.92 -12.46
C ALA A 117 -18.28 -21.80 -13.13
N LEU A 118 -19.57 -21.44 -13.02
CA LEU A 118 -20.68 -22.19 -13.62
C LEU A 118 -20.69 -22.17 -15.15
N SER A 119 -19.93 -21.27 -15.79
CA SER A 119 -19.75 -21.30 -17.25
C SER A 119 -19.06 -22.59 -17.71
N ALA A 120 -18.18 -23.16 -16.89
CA ALA A 120 -17.54 -24.44 -17.16
C ALA A 120 -18.51 -25.60 -16.92
N GLN A 121 -18.98 -26.23 -17.99
CA GLN A 121 -19.97 -27.32 -17.94
C GLN A 121 -19.41 -28.68 -18.37
N SER A 122 -18.45 -28.70 -19.28
CA SER A 122 -17.91 -29.94 -19.85
C SER A 122 -16.43 -29.81 -20.21
N LEU A 123 -15.70 -30.89 -19.94
CA LEU A 123 -14.25 -30.98 -20.15
C LEU A 123 -13.91 -32.21 -20.98
N SER A 124 -12.82 -32.11 -21.72
CA SER A 124 -12.13 -33.20 -22.41
C SER A 124 -10.66 -33.21 -22.03
N GLN A 125 -9.94 -34.27 -22.37
CA GLN A 125 -8.48 -34.34 -22.17
C GLN A 125 -7.76 -34.22 -23.51
N ASP A 126 -6.71 -33.40 -23.55
CA ASP A 126 -5.72 -33.32 -24.61
C ASP A 126 -4.34 -33.82 -24.12
N GLU A 127 -3.28 -33.64 -24.92
CA GLU A 127 -1.91 -34.04 -24.55
C GLU A 127 -1.36 -33.31 -23.30
N PHE A 128 -1.95 -32.17 -22.90
CA PHE A 128 -1.49 -31.34 -21.79
C PHE A 128 -2.46 -31.26 -20.61
N GLY A 129 -3.61 -31.92 -20.69
CA GLY A 129 -4.54 -32.15 -19.57
C GLY A 129 -5.98 -31.79 -19.91
N TRP A 130 -6.73 -31.31 -18.91
CA TRP A 130 -8.15 -31.01 -19.06
C TRP A 130 -8.40 -29.69 -19.80
N VAL A 131 -9.24 -29.71 -20.83
CA VAL A 131 -9.59 -28.55 -21.67
C VAL A 131 -11.11 -28.44 -21.82
N PHE A 132 -11.62 -27.22 -22.01
CA PHE A 132 -13.05 -27.00 -22.24
C PHE A 132 -13.48 -27.59 -23.58
N LEU A 133 -14.59 -28.33 -23.57
CA LEU A 133 -15.23 -28.80 -24.81
C LEU A 133 -15.98 -27.67 -25.53
N SER A 134 -16.48 -26.69 -24.77
CA SER A 134 -17.19 -25.53 -25.30
C SER A 134 -16.28 -24.30 -25.34
N PHE A 135 -16.47 -23.44 -26.33
CA PHE A 135 -15.75 -22.17 -26.45
C PHE A 135 -16.29 -21.08 -25.51
N TRP A 136 -17.53 -21.21 -25.01
CA TRP A 136 -18.20 -20.17 -24.21
C TRP A 136 -17.45 -19.78 -22.93
N PRO A 137 -16.90 -20.72 -22.11
CA PRO A 137 -16.11 -20.35 -20.93
C PRO A 137 -14.89 -19.51 -21.30
N ILE A 138 -14.20 -19.87 -22.39
CA ILE A 138 -13.00 -19.16 -22.86
C ILE A 138 -13.37 -17.74 -23.30
N VAL A 139 -14.45 -17.58 -24.08
CA VAL A 139 -14.96 -16.26 -24.49
C VAL A 139 -15.32 -15.40 -23.29
N TRP A 140 -16.05 -15.95 -22.32
CA TRP A 140 -16.44 -15.24 -21.10
C TRP A 140 -15.23 -14.77 -20.28
N LEU A 141 -14.28 -15.67 -20.03
CA LEU A 141 -13.06 -15.34 -19.29
C LEU A 141 -12.17 -14.35 -20.04
N THR A 142 -12.16 -14.41 -21.38
CA THR A 142 -11.43 -13.45 -22.23
C THR A 142 -11.99 -12.03 -22.04
N ILE A 143 -13.33 -11.88 -22.02
CA ILE A 143 -13.99 -10.60 -21.75
C ILE A 143 -13.61 -10.08 -20.36
N LEU A 144 -13.56 -10.96 -19.35
CA LEU A 144 -13.15 -10.58 -17.99
C LEU A 144 -11.69 -10.12 -17.91
N LEU A 145 -10.76 -10.83 -18.55
CA LEU A 145 -9.35 -10.45 -18.60
C LEU A 145 -9.15 -9.12 -19.31
N LEU A 146 -9.82 -8.90 -20.45
CA LEU A 146 -9.78 -7.63 -21.17
C LEU A 146 -10.35 -6.50 -20.30
N THR A 147 -11.47 -6.73 -19.63
CA THR A 147 -12.06 -5.74 -18.71
C THR A 147 -11.10 -5.38 -17.59
N PHE A 148 -10.48 -6.39 -16.95
CA PHE A 148 -9.48 -6.18 -15.91
C PHE A 148 -8.29 -5.34 -16.41
N ILE A 149 -7.73 -5.69 -17.57
CA ILE A 149 -6.61 -4.96 -18.19
C ILE A 149 -7.02 -3.51 -18.48
N ILE A 150 -8.19 -3.30 -19.10
CA ILE A 150 -8.72 -1.96 -19.40
C ILE A 150 -8.87 -1.15 -18.12
N LEU A 151 -9.43 -1.73 -17.05
CA LEU A 151 -9.57 -1.05 -15.76
C LEU A 151 -8.21 -0.68 -15.14
N LEU A 152 -7.21 -1.57 -15.22
CA LEU A 152 -5.84 -1.27 -14.78
C LEU A 152 -5.23 -0.10 -15.55
N PHE A 153 -5.35 -0.08 -16.88
CA PHE A 153 -4.81 1.00 -17.72
C PHE A 153 -5.58 2.32 -17.56
N ILE A 154 -6.91 2.29 -17.39
CA ILE A 154 -7.68 3.48 -17.03
C ILE A 154 -7.20 4.04 -15.68
N SER A 155 -6.95 3.15 -14.71
CA SER A 155 -6.40 3.52 -13.41
C SER A 155 -5.03 4.19 -13.55
N LEU A 156 -4.13 3.61 -14.35
CA LEU A 156 -2.81 4.19 -14.64
C LEU A 156 -2.88 5.54 -15.35
N ALA A 157 -3.72 5.67 -16.38
CA ALA A 157 -3.89 6.90 -17.16
C ALA A 157 -4.45 8.05 -16.31
N ARG A 158 -5.33 7.77 -15.35
CA ARG A 158 -5.82 8.75 -14.38
C ARG A 158 -4.73 9.20 -13.43
N LYS A 159 -3.94 8.26 -12.90
CA LYS A 159 -2.88 8.52 -11.91
C LYS A 159 -1.70 9.30 -12.50
N THR A 160 -1.21 8.89 -13.67
CA THR A 160 -0.07 9.51 -14.36
C THR A 160 -0.29 11.00 -14.65
N ARG A 161 -1.54 11.45 -14.82
CA ARG A 161 -1.88 12.87 -14.99
C ARG A 161 -1.77 13.71 -13.72
N ASN A 162 -1.89 13.08 -12.54
CA ASN A 162 -1.93 13.78 -11.25
C ASN A 162 -0.59 13.69 -10.49
N LEU A 163 0.30 12.78 -10.86
CA LEU A 163 1.57 12.56 -10.17
C LEU A 163 2.66 13.52 -10.69
N GLN A 164 3.04 14.50 -9.87
CA GLN A 164 4.15 15.42 -10.17
C GLN A 164 5.54 14.80 -9.89
N ASN A 165 5.61 13.77 -9.04
CA ASN A 165 6.87 13.13 -8.66
C ASN A 165 7.24 11.97 -9.62
N LYS A 166 8.41 12.09 -10.26
CA LYS A 166 8.96 11.09 -11.19
C LYS A 166 9.08 9.69 -10.57
N MET A 167 9.43 9.60 -9.29
CA MET A 167 9.59 8.31 -8.61
C MET A 167 8.25 7.60 -8.37
N GLN A 168 7.23 8.34 -7.93
CA GLN A 168 5.88 7.80 -7.70
C GLN A 168 5.22 7.35 -9.01
N ASN A 169 5.53 8.04 -10.12
CA ASN A 169 5.09 7.65 -11.44
C ASN A 169 5.66 6.30 -11.86
N VAL A 170 6.98 6.11 -11.69
CA VAL A 170 7.65 4.83 -12.00
C VAL A 170 7.10 3.69 -11.13
N GLN A 171 6.92 3.91 -9.83
CA GLN A 171 6.34 2.91 -8.93
C GLN A 171 4.94 2.47 -9.36
N THR A 172 4.09 3.43 -9.76
CA THR A 172 2.73 3.17 -10.24
C THR A 172 2.73 2.36 -11.54
N GLN A 173 3.64 2.70 -12.47
CA GLN A 173 3.80 1.97 -13.72
C GLN A 173 4.25 0.52 -13.48
N VAL A 174 5.29 0.32 -12.67
CA VAL A 174 5.80 -1.02 -12.34
C VAL A 174 4.73 -1.90 -11.71
N LEU A 175 3.97 -1.36 -10.75
CA LEU A 175 2.85 -2.08 -10.12
C LEU A 175 1.79 -2.49 -11.15
N THR A 176 1.31 -1.53 -11.95
CA THR A 176 0.24 -1.80 -12.92
C THR A 176 0.69 -2.82 -13.98
N ILE A 177 1.92 -2.69 -14.49
CA ILE A 177 2.48 -3.58 -15.50
C ILE A 177 2.62 -5.00 -14.91
N ALA A 178 3.17 -5.13 -13.71
CA ALA A 178 3.34 -6.44 -13.07
C ALA A 178 2.00 -7.13 -12.79
N LEU A 179 0.95 -6.39 -12.41
CA LEU A 179 -0.39 -6.96 -12.21
C LEU A 179 -1.10 -7.32 -13.53
N ALA A 180 -0.82 -6.60 -14.61
CA ALA A 180 -1.40 -6.88 -15.93
C ALA A 180 -0.71 -8.06 -16.64
N PHE A 181 0.56 -8.32 -16.35
CA PHE A 181 1.38 -9.29 -17.06
C PHE A 181 0.79 -10.72 -17.08
N PRO A 182 0.30 -11.32 -15.97
CA PRO A 182 -0.34 -12.64 -16.02
C PRO A 182 -1.60 -12.70 -16.88
N ALA A 183 -2.39 -11.62 -16.89
CA ALA A 183 -3.62 -11.54 -17.68
C ALA A 183 -3.31 -11.46 -19.18
N ILE A 184 -2.35 -10.61 -19.57
CA ILE A 184 -1.89 -10.47 -20.95
C ILE A 184 -1.29 -11.79 -21.45
N PHE A 185 -0.47 -12.44 -20.63
CA PHE A 185 0.15 -13.71 -20.99
C PHE A 185 -0.89 -14.82 -21.14
N THR A 186 -1.89 -14.88 -20.26
CA THR A 186 -3.01 -15.83 -20.38
C THR A 186 -3.74 -15.66 -21.72
N LEU A 187 -4.04 -14.41 -22.11
CA LEU A 187 -4.66 -14.12 -23.40
C LEU A 187 -3.79 -14.56 -24.59
N PHE A 188 -2.47 -14.39 -24.49
CA PHE A 188 -1.53 -14.86 -25.50
C PHE A 188 -1.51 -16.39 -25.60
N ILE A 189 -1.56 -17.11 -24.48
CA ILE A 189 -1.63 -18.58 -24.51
C ILE A 189 -2.93 -19.05 -25.17
N TRP A 190 -4.07 -18.45 -24.83
CA TRP A 190 -5.35 -18.81 -25.46
C TRP A 190 -5.40 -18.44 -26.94
N SER A 191 -4.73 -17.37 -27.35
CA SER A 191 -4.64 -17.04 -28.78
C SER A 191 -3.80 -18.06 -29.55
N LEU A 192 -2.77 -18.66 -28.95
CA LEU A 192 -2.02 -19.76 -29.58
C LEU A 192 -2.89 -21.03 -29.73
N ASP A 193 -3.69 -21.36 -28.72
CA ASP A 193 -4.59 -22.51 -28.74
C ASP A 193 -5.65 -22.38 -29.86
N LEU A 194 -6.18 -21.17 -30.08
CA LEU A 194 -7.08 -20.87 -31.22
C LEU A 194 -6.43 -21.11 -32.59
N TRP A 195 -5.10 -21.04 -32.68
CA TRP A 195 -4.33 -21.30 -33.90
C TRP A 195 -3.90 -22.77 -34.01
N GLY A 196 -4.40 -23.64 -33.12
CA GLY A 196 -4.13 -25.08 -33.11
C GLY A 196 -2.82 -25.47 -32.44
N PHE A 197 -2.18 -24.54 -31.72
CA PHE A 197 -1.00 -24.87 -30.92
C PHE A 197 -1.43 -25.32 -29.53
N HIS A 198 -1.39 -26.62 -29.28
CA HIS A 198 -1.60 -27.16 -27.94
C HIS A 198 -0.51 -26.67 -26.99
N THR A 199 -0.89 -25.87 -25.99
CA THR A 199 0.08 -25.26 -25.05
C THR A 199 0.08 -25.95 -23.69
N PRO A 200 1.25 -26.18 -23.09
CA PRO A 200 1.33 -26.66 -21.71
C PRO A 200 0.81 -25.61 -20.72
N ARG A 201 0.29 -26.07 -19.58
CA ARG A 201 -0.15 -25.19 -18.51
C ARG A 201 1.04 -24.52 -17.83
N VAL A 202 1.32 -23.27 -18.21
CA VAL A 202 2.44 -22.48 -17.67
C VAL A 202 1.99 -21.27 -16.83
N TYR A 203 0.68 -21.13 -16.59
CA TYR A 203 0.08 -19.96 -15.93
C TYR A 203 0.70 -19.65 -14.55
N GLY A 204 1.02 -20.67 -13.74
CA GLY A 204 1.63 -20.49 -12.42
C GLY A 204 3.05 -19.91 -12.47
N LEU A 205 3.85 -20.23 -13.49
CA LEU A 205 5.22 -19.68 -13.62
C LEU A 205 5.20 -18.17 -13.87
N VAL A 206 4.28 -17.72 -14.73
CA VAL A 206 4.12 -16.30 -15.08
C VAL A 206 3.59 -15.50 -13.90
N GLU A 207 2.71 -16.11 -13.12
CA GLU A 207 2.22 -15.52 -11.88
C GLU A 207 3.34 -15.36 -10.85
N LEU A 208 4.17 -16.38 -10.66
CA LEU A 208 5.33 -16.31 -9.78
C LEU A 208 6.29 -15.17 -10.18
N VAL A 209 6.60 -15.04 -11.47
CA VAL A 209 7.46 -13.94 -11.96
C VAL A 209 6.85 -12.58 -11.60
N SER A 210 5.54 -12.42 -11.75
CA SER A 210 4.83 -11.18 -11.40
C SER A 210 4.89 -10.90 -9.90
N ILE A 211 4.67 -11.91 -9.07
CA ILE A 211 4.78 -11.83 -7.61
C ILE A 211 6.21 -11.47 -7.20
N MET A 212 7.24 -12.06 -7.83
CA MET A 212 8.64 -11.73 -7.56
C MET A 212 8.94 -10.26 -7.86
N VAL A 213 8.50 -9.75 -9.01
CA VAL A 213 8.67 -8.34 -9.40
C VAL A 213 7.95 -7.42 -8.40
N LEU A 214 6.73 -7.76 -7.99
CA LEU A 214 5.96 -6.99 -7.03
C LEU A 214 6.58 -7.01 -5.63
N SER A 215 6.96 -8.18 -5.11
CA SER A 215 7.63 -8.30 -3.81
C SER A 215 8.94 -7.53 -3.77
N PHE A 216 9.77 -7.65 -4.81
CA PHE A 216 10.98 -6.85 -4.94
C PHE A 216 10.66 -5.36 -4.99
N GLY A 217 9.63 -4.97 -5.74
CA GLY A 217 9.18 -3.59 -5.83
C GLY A 217 8.73 -3.01 -4.48
N ILE A 218 7.89 -3.77 -3.75
CA ILE A 218 7.34 -3.38 -2.44
C ILE A 218 8.46 -3.23 -1.41
N VAL A 219 9.41 -4.18 -1.36
CA VAL A 219 10.48 -4.21 -0.35
C VAL A 219 11.59 -3.21 -0.68
N LYS A 220 12.07 -3.18 -1.93
CA LYS A 220 13.21 -2.32 -2.30
C LYS A 220 12.85 -0.85 -2.40
N TYR A 221 11.67 -0.54 -2.94
CA TYR A 221 11.26 0.85 -3.12
C TYR A 221 10.47 1.40 -1.93
N ASP A 222 10.35 0.60 -0.86
CA ASP A 222 9.78 0.93 0.43
C ASP A 222 8.56 1.83 0.25
N LEU A 223 7.59 1.28 -0.49
CA LEU A 223 6.59 2.03 -1.26
C LEU A 223 5.76 3.02 -0.43
N PHE A 224 5.87 2.99 0.92
CA PHE A 224 5.15 3.85 1.85
C PHE A 224 5.95 4.30 3.08
N SER A 225 7.28 4.15 3.13
CA SER A 225 8.03 4.77 4.24
C SER A 225 8.26 6.24 3.96
N VAL A 226 8.03 7.07 4.98
CA VAL A 226 8.36 8.49 4.94
C VAL A 226 9.86 8.60 4.63
N LYS A 227 10.21 9.01 3.42
CA LYS A 227 11.61 9.12 3.02
C LYS A 227 12.28 10.23 3.82
N ARG A 228 13.35 9.89 4.53
CA ARG A 228 14.27 10.87 5.11
C ARG A 228 14.94 11.62 3.97
N VAL A 229 14.54 12.87 3.78
CA VAL A 229 15.17 13.76 2.82
C VAL A 229 15.90 14.84 3.59
N GLN A 230 17.19 14.94 3.33
CA GLN A 230 17.96 16.10 3.72
C GLN A 230 17.79 17.15 2.62
N GLU A 231 17.31 18.33 2.98
CA GLU A 231 17.28 19.48 2.10
C GLU A 231 17.90 20.68 2.81
N LYS A 232 18.61 21.52 2.06
CA LYS A 232 19.10 22.78 2.60
C LYS A 232 17.90 23.70 2.80
N ALA A 233 17.56 23.96 4.05
CA ALA A 233 16.54 24.92 4.42
C ALA A 233 17.05 26.37 4.26
N LEU A 234 16.16 27.26 3.85
CA LEU A 234 16.42 28.70 3.85
C LEU A 234 16.06 29.26 5.23
N VAL A 235 17.06 29.51 6.07
CA VAL A 235 16.84 30.12 7.39
C VAL A 235 16.61 31.62 7.21
N LEU A 236 15.41 32.09 7.58
CA LEU A 236 15.04 33.50 7.47
C LEU A 236 15.35 34.25 8.78
N VAL A 237 15.17 33.59 9.93
CA VAL A 237 15.39 34.15 11.26
C VAL A 237 16.05 33.09 12.15
N ARG A 238 17.07 33.46 12.93
CA ARG A 238 17.74 32.55 13.87
C ARG A 238 16.85 32.33 15.11
N SER A 239 16.69 31.06 15.49
CA SER A 239 16.00 30.64 16.71
C SER A 239 16.99 30.13 17.75
N PRO A 240 16.61 30.05 19.04
CA PRO A 240 17.44 29.43 20.08
C PRO A 240 17.89 28.02 19.67
N PRO A 241 19.10 27.59 20.07
CA PRO A 241 19.60 26.28 19.72
C PRO A 241 18.74 25.19 20.37
N LEU A 242 18.38 24.18 19.58
CA LEU A 242 17.67 23.01 20.07
C LEU A 242 18.70 21.94 20.47
N HIS A 243 18.41 21.24 21.55
CA HIS A 243 19.18 20.08 22.01
C HIS A 243 18.49 18.77 21.63
N ASN A 244 19.30 17.80 21.21
CA ASN A 244 18.84 16.44 20.91
C ASN A 244 18.27 15.74 22.16
N GLY A 245 17.41 14.76 21.91
CA GLY A 245 16.74 13.99 22.96
C GLY A 245 15.67 14.78 23.70
N ARG A 246 15.25 15.94 23.17
CA ARG A 246 14.28 16.83 23.82
C ARG A 246 13.04 17.09 22.98
N ALA A 247 11.95 17.36 23.69
CA ALA A 247 10.67 17.72 23.10
C ALA A 247 10.27 19.12 23.58
N TYR A 248 9.93 19.99 22.63
CA TYR A 248 9.70 21.41 22.85
C TYR A 248 8.25 21.79 22.52
N LEU A 249 7.70 22.70 23.32
CA LEU A 249 6.39 23.32 23.10
C LEU A 249 6.55 24.81 22.80
N PHE A 250 6.07 25.23 21.64
CA PHE A 250 5.95 26.61 21.23
C PHE A 250 4.53 27.08 21.52
N GLU A 251 4.36 27.95 22.51
CA GLU A 251 3.09 28.60 22.80
C GLU A 251 2.92 29.83 21.91
N ALA A 252 2.21 29.67 20.79
CA ALA A 252 2.00 30.75 19.84
C ALA A 252 0.69 30.59 19.08
N SER A 253 0.12 31.72 18.65
CA SER A 253 -1.05 31.71 17.76
C SER A 253 -0.69 31.42 16.30
N ASP A 254 0.59 31.52 15.95
CA ASP A 254 1.14 31.14 14.66
C ASP A 254 2.22 30.07 14.82
N ASN A 255 2.63 29.47 13.71
CA ASN A 255 3.60 28.37 13.71
C ASN A 255 5.01 28.84 13.32
N ASP A 256 5.22 30.14 13.11
CA ASP A 256 6.42 30.64 12.46
C ASP A 256 7.66 30.38 13.31
N ARG A 257 7.59 30.60 14.63
CA ARG A 257 8.73 30.34 15.54
C ARG A 257 9.19 28.88 15.51
N MET A 258 8.23 27.95 15.58
CA MET A 258 8.51 26.51 15.48
C MET A 258 9.13 26.17 14.13
N PHE A 259 8.59 26.68 13.02
CA PHE A 259 9.14 26.43 11.69
C PHE A 259 10.52 27.06 11.49
N GLN A 260 10.82 28.23 12.06
CA GLN A 260 12.18 28.80 12.01
C GLN A 260 13.18 27.89 12.75
N ALA A 261 12.81 27.36 13.92
CA ALA A 261 13.64 26.42 14.65
C ALA A 261 13.84 25.11 13.85
N LEU A 262 12.78 24.61 13.21
CA LEU A 262 12.85 23.45 12.31
C LEU A 262 13.81 23.69 11.14
N LEU A 263 13.69 24.83 10.44
CA LEU A 263 14.53 25.18 9.30
C LEU A 263 16.00 25.33 9.70
N GLN A 264 16.29 25.83 10.90
CA GLN A 264 17.66 25.90 11.42
C GLN A 264 18.29 24.52 11.60
N GLU A 265 17.55 23.53 12.13
CA GLU A 265 18.04 22.16 12.25
C GLU A 265 18.19 21.47 10.90
N MET A 266 17.29 21.76 9.95
CA MET A 266 17.41 21.27 8.58
C MET A 266 18.63 21.86 7.85
N GLU A 267 19.03 23.11 8.15
CA GLU A 267 20.25 23.74 7.61
C GLU A 267 21.52 22.92 7.97
N ILE A 268 21.54 22.36 9.19
CA ILE A 268 22.64 21.54 9.71
C ILE A 268 22.61 20.11 9.11
N GLY A 269 21.55 19.75 8.39
CA GLY A 269 21.41 18.48 7.67
C GLY A 269 20.53 17.46 8.38
N THR A 270 19.79 17.85 9.42
CA THR A 270 18.88 16.98 10.15
C THR A 270 17.62 16.69 9.32
N PRO A 271 17.30 15.41 9.01
CA PRO A 271 16.07 15.06 8.32
C PRO A 271 14.84 15.45 9.13
N ALA A 272 13.90 16.16 8.51
CA ALA A 272 12.67 16.62 9.14
C ALA A 272 11.45 15.79 8.71
N LEU A 273 10.50 15.59 9.61
CA LEU A 273 9.13 15.14 9.32
C LEU A 273 8.13 16.13 9.91
N ILE A 274 7.20 16.60 9.10
CA ILE A 274 6.20 17.58 9.53
C ILE A 274 4.82 16.91 9.53
N ILE A 275 4.16 16.89 10.67
CA ILE A 275 2.73 16.58 10.79
C ILE A 275 2.00 17.92 10.80
N CYS A 276 1.12 18.17 9.84
CA CYS A 276 0.49 19.47 9.66
C CYS A 276 -1.02 19.39 9.54
N ARG A 277 -1.73 20.43 9.96
CA ARG A 277 -3.15 20.64 9.65
C ARG A 277 -3.31 21.55 8.44
N THR A 278 -2.40 22.50 8.25
CA THR A 278 -2.34 23.34 7.06
C THR A 278 -2.04 22.49 5.83
N HIS A 279 -2.60 22.85 4.67
CA HIS A 279 -2.40 22.10 3.43
C HIS A 279 -0.90 22.04 3.08
N PRO A 280 -0.32 20.88 2.73
CA PRO A 280 1.12 20.74 2.45
C PRO A 280 1.65 21.75 1.44
N ASP A 281 0.94 22.00 0.33
CA ASP A 281 1.38 22.97 -0.68
C ASP A 281 1.47 24.41 -0.15
N GLN A 282 0.62 24.79 0.81
CA GLN A 282 0.70 26.11 1.44
C GLN A 282 1.93 26.20 2.34
N LEU A 283 2.23 25.15 3.11
CA LEU A 283 3.45 25.09 3.93
C LEU A 283 4.71 25.08 3.07
N ARG A 284 4.71 24.33 1.96
CA ARG A 284 5.83 24.31 1.01
C ARG A 284 6.08 25.68 0.41
N ALA A 285 5.03 26.40 0.01
CA ALA A 285 5.16 27.75 -0.52
C ALA A 285 5.66 28.75 0.54
N ARG A 286 5.14 28.67 1.78
CA ARG A 286 5.50 29.60 2.86
C ARG A 286 6.93 29.40 3.37
N TYR A 287 7.34 28.15 3.56
CA TYR A 287 8.63 27.81 4.20
C TYR A 287 9.67 27.24 3.22
N HIS A 288 9.41 27.34 1.91
CA HIS A 288 10.32 26.91 0.83
C HIS A 288 10.76 25.44 0.94
N LEU A 289 9.86 24.57 1.42
CA LEU A 289 10.11 23.14 1.56
C LEU A 289 9.94 22.45 0.20
N LEU A 290 10.99 21.82 -0.31
CA LEU A 290 10.95 21.22 -1.65
C LEU A 290 10.64 19.72 -1.57
N LYS A 291 11.27 19.01 -0.64
CA LYS A 291 11.29 17.56 -0.55
C LYS A 291 11.05 17.02 0.85
N THR A 292 10.97 17.89 1.87
CA THR A 292 10.67 17.46 3.23
C THR A 292 9.35 16.69 3.27
N PRO A 293 9.30 15.52 3.93
CA PRO A 293 8.07 14.77 4.07
C PRO A 293 7.06 15.50 4.98
N LEU A 294 5.81 15.59 4.51
CA LEU A 294 4.69 16.12 5.28
C LEU A 294 3.58 15.07 5.41
N ILE A 295 3.02 14.94 6.60
CA ILE A 295 1.83 14.16 6.91
C ILE A 295 0.70 15.14 7.19
N TRP A 296 -0.34 15.13 6.35
CA TRP A 296 -1.44 16.08 6.50
C TRP A 296 -2.60 15.51 7.32
N LEU A 297 -2.91 16.13 8.46
CA LEU A 297 -4.07 15.77 9.28
C LEU A 297 -5.37 16.22 8.61
N ALA A 298 -6.15 15.25 8.14
CA ALA A 298 -7.43 15.49 7.53
C ALA A 298 -8.40 14.34 7.77
N GLN A 299 -9.62 14.66 8.21
CA GLN A 299 -10.74 13.70 8.27
C GLN A 299 -11.16 13.21 6.87
N SER A 300 -10.87 13.99 5.83
CA SER A 300 -11.12 13.55 4.46
C SER A 300 -10.02 12.59 4.02
N PRO A 301 -10.37 11.40 3.51
CA PRO A 301 -9.39 10.39 3.10
C PRO A 301 -8.44 10.97 2.05
N GLY A 302 -7.14 10.73 2.21
CA GLY A 302 -6.09 11.15 1.29
C GLY A 302 -4.83 10.30 1.46
N PRO A 303 -3.91 10.32 0.49
CA PRO A 303 -2.80 9.37 0.43
C PRO A 303 -1.56 9.88 1.20
N ASP A 304 -1.42 11.19 1.30
CA ASP A 304 -0.47 11.89 2.19
C ASP A 304 -1.23 12.51 3.37
N ARG A 305 -2.37 11.89 3.73
CA ARG A 305 -3.27 12.38 4.77
C ARG A 305 -3.56 11.30 5.78
N ILE A 306 -3.64 11.69 7.04
CA ILE A 306 -4.01 10.79 8.11
C ILE A 306 -5.20 11.37 8.84
N ASP A 307 -6.18 10.51 9.10
CA ASP A 307 -7.30 10.86 9.95
C ASP A 307 -6.75 11.18 11.36
N PRO A 308 -7.06 12.36 11.92
CA PRO A 308 -6.56 12.74 13.24
C PRO A 308 -6.95 11.76 14.36
N SER A 309 -8.02 10.97 14.17
CA SER A 309 -8.43 9.92 15.13
C SER A 309 -7.53 8.67 15.09
N ASN A 310 -6.76 8.48 14.03
CA ASN A 310 -5.87 7.33 13.86
C ASN A 310 -4.48 7.62 14.44
N LEU A 311 -4.45 7.90 15.75
CA LEU A 311 -3.21 8.14 16.48
C LEU A 311 -2.22 6.98 16.37
N GLN A 312 -2.70 5.74 16.26
CA GLN A 312 -1.85 4.55 16.10
C GLN A 312 -1.00 4.59 14.84
N LEU A 313 -1.59 4.99 13.70
CA LEU A 313 -0.85 5.12 12.44
C LEU A 313 0.13 6.30 12.49
N LEU A 314 -0.27 7.43 13.10
CA LEU A 314 0.62 8.57 13.34
C LEU A 314 1.83 8.18 14.19
N THR A 315 1.61 7.49 15.31
CA THR A 315 2.69 6.96 16.15
C THR A 315 3.63 6.12 15.29
N HIS A 316 3.10 5.12 14.60
CA HIS A 316 3.91 4.19 13.81
C HIS A 316 4.80 4.91 12.79
N LEU A 317 4.24 5.80 11.96
CA LEU A 317 5.00 6.50 10.93
C LEU A 317 6.06 7.42 11.52
N THR A 318 5.77 8.06 12.66
CA THR A 318 6.70 8.95 13.34
C THR A 318 7.83 8.16 14.01
N LEU A 319 7.52 7.04 14.66
CA LEU A 319 8.51 6.15 15.26
C LEU A 319 9.41 5.50 14.22
N ASP A 320 8.84 5.02 13.11
CA ASP A 320 9.61 4.47 11.99
C ASP A 320 10.51 5.52 11.33
N PHE A 321 10.06 6.79 11.32
CA PHE A 321 10.89 7.89 10.87
C PHE A 321 12.06 8.11 11.83
N MET A 322 11.84 8.14 13.16
CA MET A 322 12.87 8.33 14.18
C MET A 322 13.92 7.21 14.20
N ARG A 323 13.49 5.93 14.14
CA ARG A 323 14.39 4.76 14.20
C ARG A 323 15.43 4.69 13.09
N LYS A 324 15.26 5.47 12.01
CA LYS A 324 16.19 5.51 10.87
C LYS A 324 17.40 6.44 11.15
N GLY A 325 17.54 6.99 12.35
CA GLY A 325 18.71 7.77 12.83
C GLY A 325 18.34 9.12 13.47
N HIS A 326 19.27 10.06 13.57
CA HIS A 326 18.96 11.41 14.07
C HIS A 326 17.93 12.13 13.18
N SER A 327 16.93 12.79 13.77
CA SER A 327 15.85 13.49 13.04
C SER A 327 15.13 14.53 13.89
N ILE A 328 14.41 15.42 13.21
CA ILE A 328 13.49 16.37 13.83
C ILE A 328 12.05 16.14 13.36
N ILE A 329 11.10 16.19 14.30
CA ILE A 329 9.67 16.01 14.06
C ILE A 329 8.95 17.28 14.48
N ALA A 330 8.13 17.85 13.61
CA ALA A 330 7.30 19.02 13.94
C ALA A 330 5.81 18.67 13.85
N ILE A 331 5.03 19.07 14.84
CA ILE A 331 3.57 18.87 14.88
C ILE A 331 2.87 20.22 14.89
N GLU A 332 2.36 20.61 13.72
CA GLU A 332 1.51 21.77 13.46
C GLU A 332 0.03 21.35 13.44
N GLY A 333 -0.59 21.17 14.60
CA GLY A 333 -2.01 20.77 14.67
C GLY A 333 -2.41 20.00 15.91
N LEU A 334 -1.79 20.29 17.05
CA LEU A 334 -2.11 19.63 18.32
C LEU A 334 -3.58 19.83 18.70
N GLU A 335 -4.13 21.02 18.47
CA GLU A 335 -5.54 21.37 18.69
C GLU A 335 -6.45 20.47 17.88
N PHE A 336 -6.08 20.20 16.62
CA PHE A 336 -6.86 19.34 15.76
C PHE A 336 -6.85 17.89 16.25
N LEU A 337 -5.72 17.40 16.80
CA LEU A 337 -5.69 16.09 17.45
C LEU A 337 -6.56 16.05 18.71
N LEU A 338 -6.53 17.10 19.54
CA LEU A 338 -7.32 17.22 20.76
C LEU A 338 -8.83 17.31 20.49
N VAL A 339 -9.26 17.98 19.42
CA VAL A 339 -10.68 18.07 19.04
C VAL A 339 -11.22 16.72 18.56
N ASN A 340 -10.38 15.88 17.94
CA ASN A 340 -10.80 14.61 17.34
C ASN A 340 -10.57 13.39 18.24
N ASN A 341 -9.96 13.55 19.40
CA ASN A 341 -9.59 12.46 20.28
C ASN A 341 -9.81 12.80 21.75
N GLU A 342 -9.98 11.77 22.58
CA GLU A 342 -9.91 11.93 24.03
C GLU A 342 -8.51 12.43 24.45
N LEU A 343 -8.47 13.41 25.37
CA LEU A 343 -7.22 14.00 25.88
C LEU A 343 -6.20 12.94 26.28
N THR A 344 -6.62 11.91 27.03
CA THR A 344 -5.74 10.84 27.50
C THR A 344 -5.06 10.10 26.36
N ARG A 345 -5.70 9.95 25.19
CA ARG A 345 -5.10 9.28 24.03
C ARG A 345 -4.04 10.15 23.38
N VAL A 346 -4.31 11.46 23.25
CA VAL A 346 -3.35 12.43 22.69
C VAL A 346 -2.13 12.55 23.61
N LEU A 347 -2.33 12.61 24.92
CA LEU A 347 -1.23 12.64 25.89
C LEU A 347 -0.38 11.36 25.84
N LYS A 348 -0.99 10.18 25.73
CA LYS A 348 -0.26 8.93 25.52
C LYS A 348 0.53 8.94 24.22
N PHE A 349 -0.03 9.49 23.15
CA PHE A 349 0.64 9.66 21.87
C PHE A 349 1.88 10.57 22.02
N ILE A 350 1.73 11.75 22.61
CA ILE A 350 2.85 12.69 22.83
C ILE A 350 3.91 12.08 23.75
N GLY A 351 3.50 11.43 24.85
CA GLY A 351 4.41 10.75 25.77
C GLY A 351 5.22 9.65 25.08
N GLN A 352 4.56 8.82 24.26
CA GLN A 352 5.25 7.81 23.45
C GLN A 352 6.25 8.41 22.47
N LEU A 353 5.90 9.53 21.81
CA LEU A 353 6.84 10.21 20.93
C LEU A 353 8.03 10.75 21.71
N ARG A 354 7.81 11.42 22.84
CA ARG A 354 8.87 11.96 23.70
C ARG A 354 9.81 10.86 24.19
N ASP A 355 9.27 9.74 24.66
CA ASP A 355 10.11 8.63 25.15
C ASP A 355 11.03 8.10 24.03
N HIS A 356 10.53 8.04 22.79
CA HIS A 356 11.35 7.68 21.62
C HIS A 356 12.30 8.78 21.16
N VAL A 357 11.93 10.05 21.33
CA VAL A 357 12.81 11.19 21.04
C VAL A 357 14.07 11.11 21.89
N ILE A 358 13.93 10.75 23.17
CA ILE A 358 15.06 10.56 24.10
C ILE A 358 15.93 9.37 23.65
N VAL A 359 15.32 8.24 23.27
CA VAL A 359 16.05 7.01 22.89
C VAL A 359 16.80 7.16 21.57
N GLU A 360 16.18 7.79 20.56
CA GLU A 360 16.72 7.90 19.20
C GLU A 360 17.52 9.19 18.98
N ASP A 361 17.78 9.95 20.05
CA ASP A 361 18.45 11.26 20.02
C ASP A 361 17.79 12.24 19.01
N ALA A 362 16.46 12.15 18.85
CA ALA A 362 15.70 12.98 17.94
C ALA A 362 15.31 14.31 18.61
N ILE A 363 14.65 15.20 17.86
CA ILE A 363 14.04 16.43 18.37
C ILE A 363 12.56 16.42 18.03
N LEU A 364 11.70 16.77 18.99
CA LEU A 364 10.26 16.91 18.77
C LEU A 364 9.83 18.35 19.02
N LEU A 365 9.15 18.96 18.06
CA LEU A 365 8.59 20.30 18.15
C LEU A 365 7.07 20.20 18.08
N LEU A 366 6.38 20.85 19.02
CA LEU A 366 4.94 21.04 18.99
C LEU A 366 4.64 22.52 19.05
N THR A 367 3.59 22.92 18.33
CA THR A 367 2.98 24.24 18.47
C THR A 367 1.58 24.08 19.02
N ALA A 368 1.19 25.00 19.91
CA ALA A 368 -0.17 25.08 20.41
C ALA A 368 -0.53 26.52 20.75
N ASP A 369 -1.73 26.95 20.39
CA ASP A 369 -2.29 28.20 20.88
C ASP A 369 -2.79 28.01 22.32
N PRO A 370 -2.15 28.62 23.34
CA PRO A 370 -2.53 28.42 24.74
C PRO A 370 -3.98 28.84 25.03
N ARG A 371 -4.57 29.72 24.21
CA ARG A 371 -5.97 30.17 24.34
C ARG A 371 -6.98 29.08 23.98
N THR A 372 -6.55 28.05 23.25
CA THR A 372 -7.39 26.93 22.82
C THR A 372 -7.32 25.73 23.76
N LEU A 373 -6.42 25.78 24.74
CA LEU A 373 -6.20 24.73 25.73
C LEU A 373 -6.89 25.08 27.06
N THR A 374 -7.40 24.09 27.75
CA THR A 374 -7.82 24.23 29.16
C THR A 374 -6.59 24.29 30.07
N GLU A 375 -6.70 24.96 31.23
CA GLU A 375 -5.64 25.02 32.25
C GLU A 375 -5.06 23.63 32.60
N LYS A 376 -5.93 22.61 32.68
CA LYS A 376 -5.51 21.24 32.91
C LYS A 376 -4.69 20.67 31.76
N GLN A 377 -5.07 20.93 30.51
CA GLN A 377 -4.33 20.47 29.33
C GLN A 377 -2.97 21.14 29.25
N LYS A 378 -2.95 22.46 29.48
CA LYS A 378 -1.73 23.26 29.50
C LYS A 378 -0.74 22.75 30.54
N ALA A 379 -1.15 22.66 31.81
CA ALA A 379 -0.28 22.20 32.89
C ALA A 379 0.28 20.78 32.68
N ILE A 380 -0.45 19.89 32.00
CA ILE A 380 0.06 18.56 31.66
C ILE A 380 1.08 18.65 30.53
N LEU A 381 0.81 19.40 29.47
CA LEU A 381 1.73 19.55 28.33
C LEU A 381 3.04 20.21 28.74
N GLU A 382 3.00 21.29 29.53
CA GLU A 382 4.18 21.99 30.07
C GLU A 382 5.03 21.12 31.00
N ARG A 383 4.44 20.06 31.58
CA ARG A 383 5.19 19.10 32.40
C ARG A 383 5.88 18.03 31.57
N GLU A 384 5.35 17.72 30.40
CA GLU A 384 5.88 16.69 29.50
C GLU A 384 6.86 17.27 28.46
N LEU A 385 6.79 18.57 28.17
CA LEU A 385 7.51 19.27 27.10
C LEU A 385 8.23 20.52 27.64
N GLU A 386 9.40 20.83 27.09
CA GLU A 386 10.14 22.05 27.44
C GLU A 386 9.54 23.26 26.72
N LEU A 387 9.14 24.28 27.49
CA LEU A 387 8.64 25.53 26.94
C LEU A 387 9.77 26.34 26.28
N VAL A 388 9.49 26.87 25.08
CA VAL A 388 10.37 27.79 24.37
C VAL A 388 9.72 29.17 24.37
N GLU A 389 10.33 30.13 25.08
CA GLU A 389 9.86 31.52 25.22
C GLU A 389 10.07 32.38 23.95
#